data_AF-A0A2K6KA64-F1
#
_entry.id   AF-A0A2K6KA64-F1
#
_cell.length_a   1.000
_cell.length_b   1.000
_cell.length_c   1.000
_cell.angle_alpha   90.00
_cell.angle_beta   90.00
_cell.angle_gamma   90.00
#
_symmetry.space_group_name_H-M   'P 1'
#
loop_
_entity.id
_entity.type
_entity.pdbx_description
1 polymer ?
#
loop_
_entity_poly.entity_id
_entity_poly.type
_entity_poly.pdbx_seq_one_letter_code
_entity_poly.pdbx_strand_id
1 'polypeptide(L)'
;CFETGSHYELFGPDRAMIPEMEWTRQALMTVDIVGSGNLVEITVFGRPSVQNRVKSMLLCLAWFHREHRARAEKMKHLEKNLKAHASDLHSPQDPVA
;
A
#
# COMPACT_ATOMS: atom_id res chain seq x y z
N CYS A 1 -7.62 -10.35 -1.13
CA CYS A 1 -6.33 -10.92 -1.56
C CYS A 1 -5.32 -9.79 -1.58
N PHE A 2 -4.42 -9.78 -0.62
CA PHE A 2 -3.29 -8.87 -0.56
C PHE A 2 -2.16 -9.47 -1.40
N GLU A 3 -1.35 -8.66 -2.06
CA GLU A 3 -0.14 -9.11 -2.76
C GLU A 3 1.09 -8.58 -2.03
N THR A 4 2.16 -9.41 -2.02
CA THR A 4 3.50 -9.22 -1.44
C THR A 4 3.93 -7.78 -1.61
N GLY A 5 3.85 -6.99 -0.55
CA GLY A 5 3.67 -5.56 -0.71
C GLY A 5 2.94 -4.93 0.47
N SER A 6 1.89 -5.59 0.93
CA SER A 6 0.83 -4.89 1.66
C SER A 6 0.79 -5.10 3.17
N HIS A 7 1.46 -6.12 3.73
CA HIS A 7 1.37 -6.36 5.18
C HIS A 7 2.21 -5.36 5.98
N TYR A 8 3.41 -5.01 5.52
CA TYR A 8 4.26 -3.99 6.15
C TYR A 8 3.67 -2.59 6.00
N GLU A 9 3.01 -2.29 4.88
CA GLU A 9 2.32 -1.02 4.72
C GLU A 9 1.09 -0.90 5.62
N LEU A 10 0.38 -2.00 5.84
CA LEU A 10 -0.85 -2.02 6.63
C LEU A 10 -0.60 -2.12 8.15
N PHE A 11 0.39 -2.92 8.56
CA PHE A 11 0.65 -3.24 9.97
C PHE A 11 1.96 -2.65 10.50
N GLY A 12 2.73 -1.98 9.65
CA GLY A 12 4.05 -1.47 9.99
C GLY A 12 5.14 -2.55 10.08
N PRO A 13 6.41 -2.15 10.28
CA PRO A 13 7.51 -3.07 10.58
C PRO A 13 7.17 -3.91 11.81
N ASP A 14 7.51 -5.19 11.77
CA ASP A 14 7.26 -6.16 12.86
C ASP A 14 5.82 -6.17 13.37
N ARG A 15 4.86 -5.72 12.54
CA ARG A 15 3.43 -5.64 12.85
C ARG A 15 3.11 -4.71 14.03
N ALA A 16 3.93 -3.67 14.24
CA ALA A 16 3.81 -2.73 15.35
C ALA A 16 2.46 -1.99 15.45
N MET A 17 1.68 -1.90 14.36
CA MET A 17 0.34 -1.28 14.40
C MET A 17 -0.75 -2.21 14.94
N ILE A 18 -0.53 -3.54 15.00
CA ILE A 18 -1.56 -4.48 15.45
C ILE A 18 -2.04 -4.15 16.88
N PRO A 19 -1.17 -3.98 17.90
CA PRO A 19 -1.64 -3.66 19.25
C PRO A 19 -2.50 -2.39 19.32
N GLU A 20 -2.15 -1.36 18.56
CA GLU A 20 -2.92 -0.11 18.49
C GLU A 20 -4.30 -0.32 17.85
N MET A 21 -4.35 -1.11 16.78
CA MET A 21 -5.61 -1.45 16.10
C MET A 21 -6.51 -2.31 17.00
N GLU A 22 -5.93 -3.26 17.72
CA GLU A 22 -6.64 -4.11 18.68
C GLU A 22 -7.24 -3.28 19.81
N TRP A 23 -6.43 -2.40 20.40
CA TRP A 23 -6.85 -1.49 21.47
C TRP A 23 -7.98 -0.57 21.00
N THR A 24 -7.79 0.11 19.87
CA THR A 24 -8.75 1.09 19.34
C THR A 24 -10.08 0.43 18.94
N ARG A 25 -10.02 -0.80 18.43
CA ARG A 25 -11.21 -1.51 17.92
C ARG A 25 -11.81 -2.49 18.91
N GLN A 26 -11.18 -2.69 20.06
CA GLN A 26 -11.59 -3.66 21.08
C GLN A 26 -11.81 -5.05 20.47
N ALA A 27 -10.87 -5.47 19.63
CA ALA A 27 -10.90 -6.72 18.89
C ALA A 27 -9.49 -7.29 18.82
N LEU A 28 -9.29 -8.55 19.21
CA LEU A 28 -8.02 -9.22 18.99
C LEU A 28 -7.93 -9.60 17.50
N MET A 29 -6.75 -9.50 16.91
CA MET A 29 -6.51 -9.91 15.54
C MET A 29 -5.18 -10.62 15.36
N THR A 30 -5.22 -11.76 14.66
CA THR A 30 -4.02 -12.45 14.19
C THR A 30 -3.83 -12.21 12.71
N VAL A 31 -2.57 -12.16 12.30
CA VAL A 31 -2.20 -11.90 10.91
C VAL A 31 -1.21 -12.98 10.52
N ASP A 32 -1.58 -13.81 9.56
CA ASP A 32 -0.76 -14.93 9.11
C ASP A 32 -0.38 -14.74 7.65
N ILE A 33 0.87 -15.03 7.33
CA ILE A 33 1.36 -14.96 5.94
C ILE A 33 1.10 -16.35 5.33
N VAL A 34 0.29 -16.40 4.28
CA VAL A 34 -0.16 -17.66 3.68
C VAL A 34 0.31 -17.80 2.23
N GLY A 35 0.55 -19.03 1.79
CA GLY A 35 1.00 -19.35 0.43
C GLY A 35 2.41 -18.84 0.13
N SER A 36 2.63 -18.28 -1.06
CA SER A 36 3.92 -17.77 -1.53
C SER A 36 4.38 -16.46 -0.86
N GLY A 37 3.85 -16.13 0.32
CA GLY A 37 4.18 -14.89 1.04
C GLY A 37 3.46 -13.65 0.53
N ASN A 38 2.72 -13.76 -0.58
CA ASN A 38 1.98 -12.65 -1.18
C ASN A 38 0.65 -12.39 -0.49
N LEU A 39 -0.01 -13.43 -0.01
CA LEU A 39 -1.29 -13.33 0.66
C LEU A 39 -1.12 -13.26 2.17
N VAL A 40 -2.05 -12.53 2.78
CA VAL A 40 -2.12 -12.34 4.22
C VAL A 40 -3.53 -12.72 4.64
N GLU A 41 -3.60 -13.66 5.57
CA GLU A 41 -4.82 -14.03 6.27
C GLU A 41 -4.93 -13.20 7.56
N ILE A 42 -6.11 -12.65 7.82
CA ILE A 42 -6.37 -11.86 9.02
C ILE A 42 -7.56 -12.49 9.73
N THR A 43 -7.35 -12.99 10.94
CA THR A 43 -8.42 -13.48 11.80
C THR A 43 -8.79 -12.40 12.81
N VAL A 44 -10.08 -12.13 12.99
CA VAL A 44 -10.57 -11.11 13.94
C VAL A 44 -11.47 -11.75 14.97
N PHE A 45 -11.11 -11.64 16.24
CA PHE A 45 -11.86 -12.15 17.37
C PHE A 45 -12.66 -11.02 18.03
N GLY A 46 -13.90 -11.31 18.38
CA GLY A 46 -14.79 -10.36 19.06
C GLY A 46 -16.24 -10.53 18.67
N ARG A 47 -17.08 -9.58 19.11
CA ARG A 47 -18.50 -9.56 18.76
C ARG A 47 -18.68 -9.39 17.25
N PRO A 48 -19.73 -9.98 16.62
CA PRO A 48 -19.97 -9.84 15.18
C PRO A 48 -19.99 -8.39 14.67
N SER A 49 -20.55 -7.46 15.46
CA SER A 49 -20.57 -6.03 15.13
C SER A 49 -19.16 -5.41 15.09
N VAL A 50 -18.27 -5.85 15.98
CA VAL A 50 -16.87 -5.42 16.04
C VAL A 50 -16.09 -6.02 14.86
N GLN A 51 -16.28 -7.30 14.57
CA GLN A 51 -15.67 -7.96 13.41
C GLN A 51 -16.01 -7.23 12.10
N ASN A 52 -17.27 -6.84 11.90
CA ASN A 52 -17.68 -6.08 10.73
C ASN A 52 -17.01 -4.71 10.65
N ARG A 53 -16.87 -4.00 11.78
CA ARG A 53 -16.17 -2.70 11.82
C ARG A 53 -14.68 -2.83 11.51
N VAL A 54 -14.02 -3.87 12.03
CA VAL A 54 -12.61 -4.15 11.75
C VAL A 54 -12.44 -4.52 10.27
N LYS A 55 -13.31 -5.39 9.73
CA LYS A 55 -13.31 -5.77 8.32
C LYS A 55 -13.43 -4.55 7.40
N SER A 56 -14.37 -3.65 7.66
CA SER A 56 -14.53 -2.42 6.87
C SER A 56 -13.30 -1.51 6.94
N MET A 57 -12.69 -1.36 8.13
CA MET A 57 -11.46 -0.59 8.27
C MET A 57 -10.31 -1.18 7.46
N LEU A 58 -10.09 -2.49 7.57
CA LEU A 58 -9.02 -3.18 6.83
C LEU A 58 -9.21 -3.02 5.32
N LEU A 59 -10.45 -3.10 4.83
CA LEU A 59 -10.77 -2.85 3.41
C LEU A 59 -10.48 -1.39 3.00
N CYS A 60 -10.84 -0.40 3.82
CA CYS A 60 -10.56 1.00 3.54
C CYS A 60 -9.05 1.28 3.48
N LEU A 61 -8.29 0.76 4.45
CA LEU A 61 -6.83 0.91 4.47
C LEU A 61 -6.20 0.22 3.25
N ALA A 62 -6.62 -1.00 2.94
CA ALA A 62 -6.17 -1.72 1.75
C ALA A 62 -6.38 -0.90 0.46
N TRP A 63 -7.56 -0.31 0.31
CA TRP A 63 -7.90 0.54 -0.82
C TRP A 63 -7.02 1.80 -0.85
N PHE A 64 -6.86 2.47 0.29
CA PHE A 64 -6.05 3.68 0.41
C PHE A 64 -4.60 3.44 0.01
N HIS A 65 -3.96 2.38 0.52
CA HIS A 65 -2.59 2.04 0.16
C HIS A 65 -2.44 1.71 -1.33
N ARG A 66 -3.38 0.94 -1.90
CA ARG A 66 -3.38 0.62 -3.33
C ARG A 66 -3.47 1.88 -4.19
N GLU A 67 -4.39 2.77 -3.85
CA GLU A 67 -4.58 4.03 -4.57
C GLU A 67 -3.36 4.95 -4.45
N HIS A 68 -2.78 5.04 -3.25
CA HIS A 68 -1.58 5.84 -3.01
C HIS A 68 -0.38 5.33 -3.81
N ARG A 69 -0.14 4.01 -3.86
CA ARG A 69 0.89 3.42 -4.73
C ARG A 69 0.63 3.71 -6.20
N ALA A 70 -0.60 3.54 -6.67
CA ALA A 70 -0.95 3.80 -8.06
C ALA A 70 -0.69 5.27 -8.44
N ARG A 71 -0.96 6.20 -7.54
CA ARG A 71 -0.63 7.63 -7.74
C ARG A 71 0.87 7.90 -7.75
N ALA A 72 1.62 7.30 -6.83
CA ALA A 72 3.06 7.44 -6.76
C ALA A 72 3.74 6.96 -8.06
N GLU A 73 3.33 5.81 -8.59
CA GLU A 73 3.88 5.29 -9.86
C GLU A 73 3.52 6.18 -11.05
N LYS A 74 2.28 6.71 -11.10
CA LYS A 74 1.89 7.68 -12.13
C LYS A 74 2.74 8.95 -12.08
N MET A 75 2.99 9.48 -10.88
CA MET A 75 3.83 10.67 -10.69
C MET A 75 5.27 10.41 -11.14
N LYS A 76 5.84 9.26 -10.76
CA LYS A 76 7.18 8.85 -11.16
C LYS A 76 7.32 8.72 -12.68
N HIS A 77 6.31 8.18 -13.35
CA HIS A 77 6.29 8.10 -14.81
C HIS A 77 6.22 9.49 -15.47
N LEU A 78 5.36 10.37 -14.95
CA LEU A 78 5.26 11.75 -15.41
C LEU A 78 6.60 12.49 -15.28
N GLU A 79 7.24 12.40 -14.11
CA GLU A 79 8.55 13.03 -13.86
C GLU A 79 9.62 12.53 -14.85
N LYS A 80 9.65 11.22 -15.12
CA LYS A 80 10.57 10.63 -16.11
C LYS A 80 10.34 11.21 -17.51
N ASN A 81 9.08 11.33 -17.94
CA ASN A 81 8.75 11.87 -19.26
C ASN A 81 9.14 13.35 -19.39
N LEU A 82 8.87 14.15 -18.35
CA LEU A 82 9.26 15.56 -18.33
C LEU A 82 10.79 15.74 -18.39
N LYS A 83 11.54 14.92 -17.66
CA LYS A 83 13.01 14.93 -17.70
C LYS A 83 13.57 14.53 -19.07
N ALA A 84 12.97 13.52 -19.72
CA ALA A 84 13.36 13.11 -21.06
C ALA A 84 13.14 14.25 -22.07
N HIS A 85 11.95 14.85 -22.08
CA HIS A 85 11.62 15.96 -22.97
C HIS A 85 12.50 17.21 -22.74
N ALA A 86 12.85 17.51 -21.49
CA ALA A 86 13.78 18.60 -21.17
C ALA A 86 15.21 18.32 -21.68
N SER A 87 15.64 17.06 -21.68
CA SER A 87 16.95 16.64 -22.20
C SER A 87 16.99 16.71 -23.73
N ASP A 88 15.89 16.34 -24.39
CA ASP A 88 15.75 16.44 -25.85
C ASP A 88 15.81 17.90 -26.34
N LEU A 89 15.23 18.83 -25.56
CA LEU A 89 15.32 20.28 -25.82
C LEU A 89 16.71 20.88 -25.61
N HIS A 90 17.59 20.22 -24.84
CA HIS A 90 18.91 20.73 -24.49
C HIS A 90 20.06 20.12 -25.30
N SER A 91 19.76 19.21 -26.24
CA SER A 91 20.73 18.82 -27.26
C SER A 91 20.97 20.00 -28.20
N PRO A 92 22.22 20.50 -28.34
CA PRO A 92 22.55 21.53 -29.31
C PRO A 92 22.12 21.03 -30.69
N GLN A 93 21.28 21.79 -31.39
CA GLN A 93 21.16 21.58 -32.82
C GLN A 93 22.50 21.97 -33.43
N ASP A 94 23.27 20.97 -33.85
CA ASP A 94 24.48 21.20 -34.64
C ASP A 94 24.11 22.10 -35.82
N PRO A 95 24.82 23.22 -36.02
CA PRO A 95 24.58 24.05 -37.19
C PRO A 95 24.97 23.24 -38.42
N VAL A 96 24.00 22.97 -39.28
CA VAL A 96 24.20 22.41 -40.62
C VAL A 96 25.12 23.38 -41.37
N ALA A 97 26.34 22.92 -41.64
CA ALA A 97 27.32 23.58 -42.50
C ALA A 97 27.01 23.33 -43.97
#